data_AF-A0A1X0SF95-F1
#
_entry.id   AF-A0A1X0SF95-F1
#
_cell.length_a   1.000
_cell.length_b   1.000
_cell.length_c   1.000
_cell.angle_alpha   90.00
_cell.angle_beta   90.00
_cell.angle_gamma   90.00
#
_symmetry.space_group_name_H-M   'P 1'
#
loop_
_entity.id
_entity.type
_entity.pdbx_description
1 polymer ?
#
loop_
_entity_poly.entity_id
_entity_poly.type
_entity_poly.pdbx_seq_one_letter_code
_entity_poly.pdbx_strand_id
1 'polypeptide(L)'
;MQNDRFRKRLCAKERAFLIGKKAKGRGRPCPIRFIGDRGTRVDSTIKGFRRYGEKWRQCMHGMNINVCITNENVTSQTCMYCFSKLDHPIYRKIDKDKDIRTKVKGSFLCRNSDCVLISNKKAIKSRDNLSALAIGLSGLCNL
;
A
#
# COMPACT_ATOMS: atom_id res chain seq x y z
N MET A 1 14.51 7.71 -22.87
CA MET A 1 13.54 8.82 -23.00
C MET A 1 12.05 8.42 -22.99
N GLN A 2 11.61 7.29 -23.57
CA GLN A 2 10.16 6.93 -23.61
C GLN A 2 9.50 6.69 -22.22
N ASN A 3 10.28 6.28 -21.21
CA ASN A 3 9.76 5.98 -19.87
C ASN A 3 9.30 7.23 -19.09
N ASP A 4 9.87 8.40 -19.38
CA ASP A 4 9.60 9.64 -18.62
C ASP A 4 8.21 10.22 -18.90
N ARG A 5 7.83 10.30 -20.19
CA ARG A 5 6.48 10.75 -20.60
C ARG A 5 5.39 9.85 -20.01
N PHE A 6 5.62 8.54 -19.98
CA PHE A 6 4.70 7.59 -19.35
C PHE A 6 4.54 7.86 -17.85
N ARG A 7 5.66 8.01 -17.11
CA ARG A 7 5.66 8.30 -15.67
C ARG A 7 4.93 9.60 -15.35
N LYS A 8 5.17 10.66 -16.12
CA LYS A 8 4.46 11.95 -15.97
C LYS A 8 2.96 11.78 -16.17
N ARG A 9 2.54 11.07 -17.23
CA ARG A 9 1.11 10.80 -17.50
C ARG A 9 0.47 9.98 -16.40
N LEU A 10 1.16 8.97 -15.88
CA LEU A 10 0.69 8.13 -14.77
C LEU A 10 0.50 8.95 -13.49
N CYS A 11 1.52 9.74 -13.09
CA CYS A 11 1.43 10.60 -11.92
C CYS A 11 0.33 11.67 -12.06
N ALA A 12 0.17 12.25 -13.25
CA ALA A 12 -0.90 13.20 -13.51
C ALA A 12 -2.29 12.57 -13.34
N LYS A 13 -2.50 11.35 -13.88
CA LYS A 13 -3.76 10.60 -13.70
C LYS A 13 -4.05 10.30 -12.23
N GLU A 14 -3.04 9.85 -11.47
CA GLU A 14 -3.19 9.59 -10.03
C GLU A 14 -3.61 10.85 -9.26
N ARG A 15 -3.03 12.00 -9.58
CA ARG A 15 -3.42 13.27 -8.95
C ARG A 15 -4.81 13.72 -9.37
N ALA A 16 -5.14 13.62 -10.66
CA ALA A 16 -6.45 13.99 -11.18
C ALA A 16 -7.56 13.16 -10.53
N PHE A 17 -7.34 11.86 -10.30
CA PHE A 17 -8.28 11.01 -9.59
C PHE A 17 -8.61 11.51 -8.18
N LEU A 18 -7.62 12.02 -7.45
CA LEU A 18 -7.83 12.59 -6.11
C LEU A 18 -8.55 13.94 -6.15
N ILE A 19 -8.15 14.81 -7.08
CA ILE A 19 -8.75 16.14 -7.23
C ILE A 19 -10.19 16.06 -7.74
N GLY A 20 -10.52 15.05 -8.56
CA GLY A 20 -11.86 14.82 -9.11
C GLY A 20 -12.89 14.41 -8.06
N LYS A 21 -12.47 13.93 -6.88
CA LYS A 21 -13.36 13.57 -5.76
C LYS A 21 -13.85 14.78 -4.94
N LYS A 22 -14.09 15.93 -5.59
CA LYS A 22 -14.58 17.16 -4.92
C LYS A 22 -15.77 16.83 -4.02
N ALA A 23 -15.67 17.19 -2.74
CA ALA A 23 -16.85 17.42 -1.92
C ALA A 23 -17.47 18.75 -2.38
N LYS A 24 -18.78 18.78 -2.63
CA LYS A 24 -19.51 20.02 -2.99
C LYS A 24 -19.17 21.11 -1.96
N GLY A 25 -18.76 22.29 -2.43
CA GLY A 25 -18.57 23.48 -1.59
C GLY A 25 -17.18 23.71 -0.99
N ARG A 26 -16.16 22.86 -1.23
CA ARG A 26 -14.78 23.14 -0.79
C ARG A 26 -13.88 23.60 -1.93
N GLY A 27 -12.93 24.47 -1.60
CA GLY A 27 -11.83 24.88 -2.49
C GLY A 27 -11.05 23.68 -3.02
N ARG A 28 -10.18 23.91 -4.02
CA ARG A 28 -9.41 22.83 -4.66
C ARG A 28 -8.60 22.06 -3.58
N PRO A 29 -8.78 20.74 -3.44
CA PRO A 29 -8.03 19.99 -2.45
C PRO A 29 -6.53 20.03 -2.79
N CYS A 30 -5.70 20.30 -1.79
CA CYS A 30 -4.24 20.17 -1.86
C CYS A 30 -3.84 18.81 -1.24
N PRO A 31 -3.73 17.73 -2.02
CA PRO A 31 -3.42 16.42 -1.47
C PRO A 31 -1.97 16.38 -0.98
N ILE A 32 -1.76 15.86 0.23
CA ILE A 32 -0.45 15.42 0.72
C ILE A 32 -0.31 13.94 0.38
N ARG A 33 0.86 13.54 -0.13
CA ARG A 33 1.14 12.14 -0.45
C ARG A 33 2.20 11.57 0.48
N PHE A 34 1.81 10.55 1.24
CA PHE A 34 2.73 9.76 2.05
C PHE A 34 3.38 8.64 1.23
N ILE A 35 4.69 8.46 1.38
CA ILE A 35 5.47 7.42 0.73
C ILE A 35 6.34 6.73 1.77
N GLY A 36 6.26 5.39 1.82
CA GLY A 36 7.13 4.56 2.65
C GLY A 36 8.61 4.72 2.27
N ASP A 37 9.48 4.83 3.27
CA ASP A 37 10.92 4.97 3.10
C ASP A 37 11.59 3.68 2.57
N ARG A 38 11.04 2.50 2.87
CA ARG A 38 11.62 1.19 2.49
C ARG A 38 11.26 0.71 1.08
N GLY A 39 10.23 1.28 0.46
CA GLY A 39 9.84 1.01 -0.94
C GLY A 39 10.76 1.61 -2.01
N THR A 40 11.80 2.34 -1.61
CA THR A 40 12.61 3.19 -2.49
C THR A 40 13.74 2.49 -3.26
N ARG A 41 13.84 1.15 -3.23
CA ARG A 41 14.92 0.37 -3.90
C ARG A 41 15.23 0.92 -5.30
N VAL A 42 16.33 1.67 -5.37
CA VAL A 42 16.76 2.40 -6.57
C VAL A 42 17.12 1.40 -7.67
N ASP A 43 16.53 1.60 -8.85
CA ASP A 43 16.74 0.80 -10.07
C ASP A 43 16.53 -0.72 -9.93
N SER A 44 15.73 -1.15 -8.96
CA SER A 44 15.44 -2.57 -8.79
C SER A 44 14.37 -3.02 -9.80
N THR A 45 14.68 -4.08 -10.55
CA THR A 45 13.74 -4.71 -11.47
C THR A 45 13.10 -5.96 -10.83
N ILE A 46 11.89 -6.31 -11.26
CA ILE A 46 11.28 -7.62 -11.05
C ILE A 46 11.07 -8.20 -12.44
N LYS A 47 11.76 -9.30 -12.75
CA LYS A 47 11.67 -9.97 -14.06
C LYS A 47 11.94 -9.01 -15.23
N GLY A 48 12.91 -8.09 -15.08
CA GLY A 48 13.27 -7.08 -16.10
C GLY A 48 12.39 -5.83 -16.12
N PHE A 49 11.25 -5.82 -15.41
CA PHE A 49 10.40 -4.63 -15.30
C PHE A 49 10.80 -3.77 -14.10
N ARG A 50 10.93 -2.46 -14.29
CA ARG A 50 11.20 -1.52 -13.19
C ARG A 50 10.08 -1.57 -12.16
N ARG A 51 10.44 -1.52 -10.87
CA ARG A 51 9.43 -1.52 -9.81
C ARG A 51 8.64 -0.22 -9.81
N TYR A 52 7.36 -0.35 -9.48
CA TYR A 52 6.51 0.80 -9.18
C TYR A 52 6.78 1.27 -7.74
N GLY A 53 7.10 2.55 -7.54
CA GLY A 53 7.36 3.13 -6.21
C GLY A 53 8.79 3.61 -5.94
N GLU A 54 9.71 3.51 -6.90
CA GLU A 54 11.08 4.03 -6.78
C GLU A 54 11.13 5.57 -6.57
N LYS A 55 12.33 6.09 -6.26
CA LYS A 55 12.61 7.54 -6.05
C LYS A 55 12.03 8.47 -7.13
N TRP A 56 11.91 8.01 -8.37
CA TRP A 56 11.28 8.81 -9.44
C TRP A 56 9.84 9.19 -9.11
N ARG A 57 9.09 8.37 -8.37
CA ARG A 57 7.70 8.66 -7.99
C ARG A 57 7.65 9.81 -6.97
N GLN A 58 8.59 9.83 -6.02
CA GLN A 58 8.74 10.95 -5.09
C GLN A 58 9.02 12.24 -5.85
N CYS A 59 10.01 12.24 -6.75
CA CYS A 59 10.35 13.41 -7.55
C CYS A 59 9.18 13.89 -8.43
N MET A 60 8.51 12.98 -9.13
CA MET A 60 7.39 13.31 -10.03
C MET A 60 6.14 13.85 -9.32
N HIS A 61 5.92 13.45 -8.07
CA HIS A 61 4.83 14.00 -7.26
C HIS A 61 5.25 15.27 -6.53
N GLY A 62 6.49 15.34 -6.03
CA GLY A 62 7.04 16.52 -5.35
C GLY A 62 7.06 17.78 -6.22
N MET A 63 7.11 17.64 -7.55
CA MET A 63 6.96 18.78 -8.48
C MET A 63 5.59 19.46 -8.45
N ASN A 64 4.54 18.80 -7.93
CA ASN A 64 3.17 19.28 -8.03
C ASN A 64 2.40 19.26 -6.70
N ILE A 65 2.81 18.43 -5.74
CA ILE A 65 2.13 18.22 -4.47
C ILE A 65 3.16 17.98 -3.36
N ASN A 66 2.76 18.22 -2.12
CA ASN A 66 3.60 17.89 -0.97
C ASN A 66 3.73 16.36 -0.83
N VAL A 67 4.97 15.89 -0.74
CA VAL A 67 5.31 14.49 -0.55
C VAL A 67 5.99 14.35 0.80
N CYS A 68 5.45 13.49 1.66
CA CYS A 68 5.99 13.20 2.97
C CYS A 68 6.54 11.77 2.96
N ILE A 69 7.78 11.60 3.43
CA ILE A 69 8.40 10.29 3.59
C ILE A 69 8.09 9.79 5.00
N THR A 70 7.63 8.54 5.10
CA THR A 70 7.15 7.96 6.35
C THR A 70 7.83 6.62 6.58
N ASN A 71 8.07 6.27 7.84
CA ASN A 71 8.61 4.98 8.20
C ASN A 71 7.65 3.83 7.79
N GLU A 72 8.12 2.94 6.93
CA GLU A 72 7.36 1.77 6.45
C GLU A 72 7.57 0.52 7.34
N ASN A 73 8.27 0.64 8.47
CA ASN A 73 8.61 -0.48 9.33
C ASN A 73 7.35 -1.27 9.75
N VAL A 74 7.38 -2.59 9.50
CA VAL A 74 6.34 -3.57 9.88
C VAL A 74 4.92 -3.29 9.31
N THR A 75 4.75 -2.30 8.44
CA THR A 75 3.44 -1.87 7.90
C THR A 75 2.67 -2.96 7.16
N SER A 76 3.39 -3.91 6.55
CA SER A 76 2.80 -5.07 5.86
C SER A 76 2.51 -6.26 6.77
N GLN A 77 2.92 -6.22 8.04
CA GLN A 77 2.82 -7.37 8.96
C GLN A 77 2.03 -7.07 10.23
N THR A 78 1.52 -5.84 10.37
CA THR A 78 0.80 -5.38 11.57
C THR A 78 -0.64 -5.01 11.21
N CYS A 79 -1.59 -5.46 12.02
CA CYS A 79 -2.99 -5.08 11.88
C CYS A 79 -3.19 -3.61 12.27
N MET A 80 -3.74 -2.78 11.38
CA MET A 80 -3.99 -1.36 11.70
C MET A 80 -5.12 -1.11 12.69
N TYR A 81 -5.87 -2.14 13.09
CA TYR A 81 -7.01 -2.01 14.01
C TYR A 81 -6.70 -2.48 15.43
N CYS A 82 -5.86 -3.52 15.58
CA CYS A 82 -5.54 -4.10 16.88
C CYS A 82 -4.03 -4.19 17.14
N PHE A 83 -3.20 -3.71 16.22
CA PHE A 83 -1.72 -3.72 16.28
C PHE A 83 -1.06 -5.09 16.46
N SER A 84 -1.84 -6.17 16.42
CA SER A 84 -1.32 -7.53 16.47
C SER A 84 -0.65 -7.91 15.16
N LYS A 85 0.32 -8.83 15.25
CA LYS A 85 0.99 -9.41 14.09
C LYS A 85 -0.02 -10.15 13.20
N LEU A 86 0.14 -10.00 11.90
CA LEU A 86 -0.68 -10.66 10.88
C LEU A 86 -0.01 -11.93 10.38
N ASP A 87 -0.86 -12.91 10.04
CA ASP A 87 -0.45 -14.19 9.49
C ASP A 87 -0.73 -14.28 7.99
N HIS A 88 0.01 -15.15 7.31
CA HIS A 88 -0.32 -15.52 5.94
C HIS A 88 -1.48 -16.52 5.92
N PRO A 89 -2.54 -16.29 5.13
CA PRO A 89 -3.59 -17.28 4.95
C PRO A 89 -3.00 -18.55 4.34
N ILE A 90 -3.42 -19.71 4.85
CA ILE A 90 -2.99 -21.02 4.35
C ILE A 90 -4.20 -21.67 3.68
N TYR A 91 -4.06 -21.98 2.40
CA TYR A 91 -4.99 -22.80 1.65
C TYR A 91 -4.52 -24.26 1.69
N ARG A 92 -5.44 -25.17 2.00
CA ARG A 92 -5.20 -26.62 1.93
C ARG A 92 -5.85 -27.15 0.67
N LYS A 93 -5.10 -27.93 -0.12
CA LYS A 93 -5.64 -28.73 -1.22
C LYS A 93 -5.23 -30.18 -1.02
N ILE A 94 -6.15 -31.08 -1.31
CA ILE A 94 -5.84 -32.50 -1.44
C ILE A 94 -5.50 -32.72 -2.90
N ASP A 95 -4.29 -33.23 -3.16
CA ASP A 95 -3.79 -33.53 -4.49
C ASP A 95 -3.16 -34.92 -4.45
N LYS A 96 -3.75 -35.90 -5.14
CA LYS A 96 -3.33 -37.31 -5.14
C LYS A 96 -3.08 -37.85 -3.72
N ASP A 97 -4.09 -37.71 -2.85
CA ASP A 97 -4.09 -38.16 -1.44
C ASP A 97 -3.04 -37.51 -0.53
N LYS A 98 -2.38 -36.43 -0.97
CA LYS A 98 -1.47 -35.63 -0.14
C LYS A 98 -2.09 -34.29 0.23
N ASP A 99 -2.07 -33.94 1.53
CA ASP A 99 -2.44 -32.60 2.02
C ASP A 99 -1.34 -31.60 1.68
N ILE A 100 -1.60 -30.74 0.69
CA ILE A 100 -0.68 -29.67 0.29
C ILE A 100 -1.15 -28.36 0.91
N ARG A 101 -0.33 -27.85 1.84
CA ARG A 101 -0.50 -26.53 2.47
C ARG A 101 0.23 -25.46 1.66
N THR A 102 -0.53 -24.53 1.07
CA THR A 102 0.02 -23.42 0.27
C THR A 102 -0.30 -22.09 0.92
N LYS A 103 0.72 -21.24 1.10
CA LYS A 103 0.53 -19.86 1.57
C LYS A 103 -0.09 -19.01 0.44
N VAL A 104 -1.16 -18.29 0.76
CA VAL A 104 -1.78 -17.33 -0.17
C VAL A 104 -0.92 -16.07 -0.21
N LYS A 105 -0.45 -15.71 -1.40
CA LYS A 105 0.36 -14.50 -1.61
C LYS A 105 -0.54 -13.27 -1.68
N GLY A 106 -0.04 -12.12 -1.20
CA GLY A 106 -0.71 -10.82 -1.36
C GLY A 106 -1.86 -10.54 -0.40
N SER A 107 -2.17 -11.46 0.52
CA SER A 107 -3.16 -11.27 1.57
C SER A 107 -2.60 -11.61 2.94
N PHE A 108 -3.21 -11.01 3.96
CA PHE A 108 -2.89 -11.20 5.36
C PHE A 108 -4.16 -11.43 6.17
N LEU A 109 -4.03 -12.21 7.24
CA LEU A 109 -5.10 -12.58 8.14
C LEU A 109 -4.78 -12.07 9.55
N CYS A 110 -5.72 -11.34 10.15
CA CYS A 110 -5.69 -11.05 11.58
C CYS A 110 -6.28 -12.24 12.36
N ARG A 111 -5.60 -12.69 13.42
CA ARG A 111 -6.05 -13.77 14.31
C ARG A 111 -6.41 -13.34 15.72
N ASN A 112 -6.27 -12.05 16.04
CA ASN A 112 -6.66 -11.53 17.35
C ASN A 112 -8.19 -11.52 17.48
N SER A 113 -8.74 -12.34 18.39
CA SER A 113 -10.19 -12.47 18.66
C SER A 113 -10.87 -11.15 18.96
N ASP A 114 -10.14 -10.23 19.58
CA ASP A 114 -10.66 -8.95 20.08
C ASP A 114 -10.60 -7.87 19.00
N CYS A 115 -10.05 -8.19 17.83
CA CYS A 115 -9.97 -7.27 16.72
C CYS A 115 -11.32 -7.08 16.04
N VAL A 116 -11.73 -5.82 15.86
CA VAL A 116 -12.93 -5.41 15.12
C VAL A 116 -13.03 -6.02 13.71
N LEU A 117 -11.90 -6.35 13.07
CA LEU A 117 -11.90 -7.05 11.79
C LEU A 117 -12.43 -8.48 11.90
N ILE A 118 -12.12 -9.19 12.99
CA ILE A 118 -12.62 -10.55 13.22
C ILE A 118 -14.10 -10.51 13.55
N SER A 119 -14.51 -9.62 14.47
CA SER A 119 -15.92 -9.45 14.86
C SER A 119 -16.81 -9.14 13.64
N ASN A 120 -16.29 -8.39 12.67
CA ASN A 120 -17.00 -8.05 11.42
C ASN A 120 -16.78 -9.04 10.27
N LYS A 121 -16.20 -10.22 10.50
CA LYS A 121 -15.90 -11.24 9.46
C LYS A 121 -15.05 -10.69 8.29
N LYS A 122 -14.20 -9.69 8.55
CA LYS A 122 -13.32 -8.99 7.60
C LYS A 122 -11.83 -9.13 7.97
N ALA A 123 -11.47 -10.26 8.60
CA ALA A 123 -10.13 -10.54 9.11
C ALA A 123 -9.05 -10.61 8.02
N ILE A 124 -9.43 -10.91 6.78
CA ILE A 124 -8.52 -11.00 5.63
C ILE A 124 -8.45 -9.64 4.94
N LYS A 125 -7.23 -9.14 4.72
CA LYS A 125 -6.94 -7.90 3.98
C LYS A 125 -5.88 -8.14 2.91
N SER A 126 -5.94 -7.37 1.83
CA SER A 126 -4.82 -7.33 0.88
C SER A 126 -3.63 -6.62 1.53
N ARG A 127 -2.43 -7.15 1.27
CA ARG A 127 -1.18 -6.59 1.78
C ARG A 127 -1.01 -5.13 1.37
N ASP A 128 -1.24 -4.84 0.09
CA ASP A 128 -0.88 -3.54 -0.46
C ASP A 128 -1.83 -2.45 0.06
N ASN A 129 -3.12 -2.74 0.24
CA ASN A 129 -4.07 -1.80 0.86
C ASN A 129 -3.76 -1.57 2.33
N LEU A 130 -3.40 -2.62 3.06
CA LEU A 130 -3.01 -2.53 4.46
C LEU A 130 -1.75 -1.68 4.63
N SER A 131 -0.69 -1.97 3.87
CA SER A 131 0.54 -1.18 3.87
C SER A 131 0.29 0.28 3.50
N ALA A 132 -0.52 0.55 2.48
CA ALA A 132 -0.86 1.91 2.09
C ALA A 132 -1.60 2.67 3.20
N LEU A 133 -2.54 2.01 3.89
CA LEU A 133 -3.25 2.57 5.04
C LEU A 133 -2.29 2.85 6.20
N ALA A 134 -1.39 1.91 6.49
CA ALA A 134 -0.39 2.03 7.55
C ALA A 134 0.57 3.20 7.32
N ILE A 135 1.07 3.34 6.09
CA ILE A 135 1.89 4.47 5.65
C ILE A 135 1.14 5.79 5.83
N GLY A 136 -0.12 5.84 5.38
CA GLY A 136 -0.95 7.05 5.51
C GLY A 136 -1.20 7.46 6.96
N LEU A 137 -1.51 6.49 7.84
CA LEU A 137 -1.72 6.75 9.27
C LEU A 137 -0.42 7.17 9.96
N SER A 138 0.69 6.45 9.72
CA SER A 138 2.01 6.80 10.24
C SER A 138 2.42 8.22 9.84
N GLY A 139 2.24 8.58 8.57
CA GLY A 139 2.54 9.93 8.09
C GLY A 139 1.64 11.01 8.68
N LEU A 140 0.35 10.73 8.80
CA LEU A 140 -0.60 11.68 9.38
C LEU A 140 -0.30 11.97 10.86
N CYS A 141 0.16 10.97 11.63
CA CYS A 141 0.55 11.17 13.02
C CYS A 141 1.82 12.01 13.20
N ASN A 142 2.60 12.24 12.14
CA ASN A 142 3.86 13.00 12.17
C ASN A 142 3.74 14.37 11.47
N LEU A 143 2.53 14.79 11.09
CA LEU A 143 2.20 16.12 10.56
C LEU A 143 1.67 17.03 11.66
#